data_AF-A0A975C4Y6-F1
#
_entry.id   AF-A0A975C4Y6-F1
#
_cell.length_a   1.000
_cell.length_b   1.000
_cell.length_c   1.000
_cell.angle_alpha   90.00
_cell.angle_beta   90.00
_cell.angle_gamma   90.00
#
_symmetry.space_group_name_H-M   'P 1'
#
loop_
_entity.id
_entity.type
_entity.pdbx_description
1 polymer ?
#
loop_
_entity_poly.entity_id
_entity_poly.type
_entity_poly.pdbx_seq_one_letter_code
_entity_poly.pdbx_strand_id
1 'polypeptide(L)' 'MAAFLEEFSSETADRGRGVLRAAIDSLAEMPERVNRVPGGDYRDLIAPFVAAGYAVRFRIEGEAVVIVRIFHTREDR' A
#
# COMPACT_ATOMS: atom_id res chain seq x y z
N MET A 1 -9.95 -13.71 -6.43
CA MET A 1 -9.09 -12.99 -5.45
C MET A 1 -9.13 -11.50 -5.79
N ALA A 2 -10.15 -10.77 -5.30
CA ALA A 2 -10.38 -9.35 -5.67
C ALA A 2 -11.25 -8.57 -4.66
N ALA A 3 -11.36 -9.01 -3.41
CA ALA A 3 -12.31 -8.45 -2.45
C ALA A 3 -11.87 -7.12 -1.77
N PHE A 4 -10.65 -6.63 -2.05
CA PHE A 4 -10.11 -5.45 -1.34
C PHE A 4 -10.36 -4.11 -2.08
N LEU A 5 -10.81 -4.14 -3.34
CA LEU A 5 -11.01 -2.93 -4.14
C LEU A 5 -12.40 -2.29 -3.98
N GLU A 6 -13.32 -2.93 -3.27
CA GLU A 6 -14.73 -2.50 -3.18
C GLU A 6 -14.98 -1.32 -2.22
N GLU A 7 -14.08 -1.02 -1.28
CA GLU A 7 -14.28 0.05 -0.27
C GLU A 7 -14.05 1.48 -0.81
N PHE A 8 -13.55 1.63 -2.04
CA PHE A 8 -13.15 2.93 -2.60
C PHE A 8 -14.23 3.54 -3.50
N SER A 9 -15.41 3.90 -2.99
CA SER A 9 -16.50 4.50 -3.80
C SER A 9 -16.80 5.96 -3.40
N SER A 10 -16.00 6.90 -3.93
CA SER A 10 -16.39 8.30 -4.20
C SER A 10 -15.40 8.90 -5.21
N GLU A 11 -15.71 9.98 -5.93
CA GLU A 11 -14.85 10.50 -7.02
C GLU A 11 -13.40 10.84 -6.61
N THR A 12 -13.13 11.15 -5.34
CA THR A 12 -11.77 11.29 -4.79
C THR A 12 -11.02 9.95 -4.75
N ALA A 13 -11.75 8.84 -4.60
CA ALA A 13 -11.24 7.48 -4.60
C ALA A 13 -10.71 7.06 -5.98
N ASP A 14 -11.19 7.65 -7.09
CA ASP A 14 -10.70 7.30 -8.43
C ASP A 14 -9.25 7.75 -8.66
N ARG A 15 -8.92 9.00 -8.26
CA ARG A 15 -7.52 9.47 -8.22
C ARG A 15 -6.68 8.70 -7.21
N GLY A 16 -7.26 8.35 -6.06
CA GLY A 16 -6.61 7.52 -5.04
C GLY A 16 -6.23 6.13 -5.56
N ARG A 17 -7.13 5.51 -6.32
CA ARG A 17 -6.92 4.20 -6.95
C ARG A 17 -5.74 4.24 -7.92
N GLY A 18 -5.61 5.27 -8.75
CA GLY A 18 -4.49 5.39 -9.70
C GLY A 18 -3.12 5.48 -9.01
N VAL A 19 -3.01 6.30 -7.96
CA VAL A 19 -1.75 6.45 -7.20
C VAL A 19 -1.41 5.18 -6.43
N LEU A 20 -2.41 4.53 -5.82
CA LEU A 20 -2.22 3.29 -5.10
C LEU A 20 -1.83 2.14 -6.04
N ARG A 21 -2.46 2.07 -7.21
CA ARG A 21 -2.13 1.12 -8.27
C ARG A 21 -0.67 1.27 -8.69
N ALA A 22 -0.23 2.48 -9.01
CA ALA A 22 1.16 2.76 -9.39
C ALA A 22 2.15 2.42 -8.27
N ALA A 23 1.80 2.70 -7.01
CA ALA A 23 2.61 2.34 -5.86
C ALA A 23 2.76 0.81 -5.71
N ILE A 24 1.67 0.06 -5.91
CA ILE A 24 1.66 -1.41 -5.85
C ILE A 24 2.44 -2.01 -7.04
N ASP A 25 2.23 -1.50 -8.25
CA ASP A 25 2.99 -1.95 -9.44
C ASP A 25 4.51 -1.72 -9.23
N SER A 26 4.91 -0.60 -8.61
CA SER A 26 6.31 -0.36 -8.23
C SER A 26 6.86 -1.34 -7.19
N LEU A 27 6.01 -1.94 -6.35
CA LEU A 27 6.44 -3.02 -5.45
C LEU A 27 6.69 -4.33 -6.19
N ALA A 28 6.03 -4.57 -7.32
CA ALA A 28 6.31 -5.75 -8.14
C ALA A 28 7.71 -5.66 -8.80
N GLU A 29 8.16 -4.44 -9.09
CA GLU A 29 9.47 -4.21 -9.71
C GLU A 29 10.63 -4.28 -8.71
N MET A 30 10.47 -3.68 -7.52
CA MET A 30 11.56 -3.61 -6.53
C MET A 30 11.03 -3.49 -5.09
N PRO A 31 10.50 -4.57 -4.51
CA PRO A 31 9.86 -4.53 -3.18
C PRO A 31 10.84 -4.32 -2.04
N GLU A 32 12.10 -4.69 -2.23
CA GLU A 32 13.17 -4.59 -1.23
C GLU A 32 13.60 -3.15 -0.92
N ARG A 33 13.24 -2.17 -1.76
CA ARG A 33 13.54 -0.74 -1.59
C ARG A 33 12.92 -0.12 -0.34
N VAL A 34 11.85 -0.72 0.18
CA VAL A 34 11.11 -0.21 1.34
C VAL A 34 11.66 -0.87 2.58
N ASN A 35 12.21 -0.12 3.53
CA ASN A 35 12.78 -0.70 4.75
C ASN A 35 11.74 -1.49 5.57
N ARG A 36 12.21 -2.54 6.25
CA ARG A 36 11.38 -3.27 7.21
C ARG A 36 10.99 -2.35 8.36
N VAL A 37 9.78 -2.53 8.87
CA VAL A 37 9.35 -1.90 10.12
C VAL A 37 10.10 -2.55 11.29
N PRO A 38 10.43 -1.79 12.36
CA PRO A 38 11.06 -2.35 13.54
C PRO A 38 10.21 -3.46 14.17
N GLY A 39 10.82 -4.61 14.48
CA GLY A 39 10.18 -5.70 15.20
C GLY A 39 9.36 -6.68 14.35
N GLY A 40 9.50 -6.69 13.01
CA GLY A 40 8.88 -7.72 12.18
C GLY A 40 9.36 -7.74 10.72
N ASP A 41 8.77 -8.65 9.93
CA ASP A 41 9.06 -8.83 8.49
C ASP A 41 8.22 -7.96 7.56
N TYR A 42 7.43 -7.05 8.14
CA TYR A 42 6.57 -6.14 7.40
C TYR A 42 7.34 -4.93 6.89
N ARG A 43 6.84 -4.35 5.80
CA ARG A 43 7.34 -3.13 5.16
C ARG A 43 6.14 -2.23 4.91
N ASP A 44 6.29 -0.95 5.19
CA ASP A 44 5.23 0.05 5.01
C ASP A 44 5.64 1.00 3.88
N LEU A 45 5.02 0.85 2.70
CA LEU A 45 5.19 1.80 1.61
C LEU A 45 4.19 2.95 1.78
N ILE A 46 4.70 4.16 1.91
CA ILE A 46 3.87 5.36 1.88
C ILE A 46 3.61 5.75 0.43
N ALA A 47 2.36 5.68 0.00
CA ALA A 47 1.90 6.21 -1.28
C ALA A 47 1.51 7.69 -1.08
N PRO A 48 2.26 8.65 -1.65
CA PRO A 48 1.97 10.06 -1.49
C PRO A 48 0.68 10.41 -2.24
N PHE A 49 -0.44 10.50 -1.53
CA PHE A 49 -1.74 10.92 -2.05
C PHE A 49 -2.18 12.23 -1.39
N VAL A 50 -1.98 13.35 -2.09
CA VAL A 50 -2.38 14.72 -1.66
C VAL A 50 -2.06 14.95 -0.17
N ALA A 51 -3.02 15.41 0.65
CA ALA A 51 -2.77 15.84 2.01
C ALA A 51 -2.65 14.67 2.99
N ALA A 52 -3.26 13.51 2.72
CA ALA A 52 -3.35 12.35 3.60
C ALA A 52 -2.87 11.11 2.85
N GLY A 53 -1.63 10.68 3.12
CA GLY A 53 -1.06 9.50 2.47
C GLY A 53 -1.83 8.22 2.80
N TYR A 54 -1.71 7.24 1.92
CA TYR A 54 -2.03 5.85 2.25
C TYR A 54 -0.73 5.11 2.55
N ALA A 55 -0.77 4.22 3.53
CA ALA A 55 0.30 3.28 3.82
C ALA A 55 -0.12 1.89 3.35
N VAL A 56 0.73 1.25 2.55
CA VAL A 56 0.59 -0.14 2.12
C VAL A 56 1.54 -0.98 2.97
N ARG A 57 0.99 -1.78 3.88
CA ARG A 57 1.77 -2.77 4.62
C ARG A 57 1.84 -4.06 3.83
N PHE A 58 3.05 -4.52 3.56
CA PHE A 58 3.30 -5.76 2.84
C PHE A 58 4.45 -6.54 3.45
N ARG A 59 4.61 -7.78 3.00
CA ARG A 59 5.79 -8.62 3.25
C ARG A 59 6.22 -9.29 1.94
N ILE A 60 7.47 -9.73 1.89
CA ILE A 60 8.00 -10.49 0.75
C ILE A 60 8.06 -11.96 1.16
N GLU A 61 7.43 -12.83 0.39
CA GLU A 61 7.45 -14.29 0.58
C GLU A 61 7.98 -14.95 -0.69
N GLY A 62 9.26 -15.32 -0.69
CA GLY A 62 9.95 -15.82 -1.88
C GLY A 62 9.92 -14.77 -3.00
N GLU A 63 9.31 -15.12 -4.13
CA GLU A 63 9.15 -14.25 -5.31
C GLU A 63 7.83 -13.45 -5.29
N ALA A 64 7.03 -13.56 -4.23
CA ALA A 64 5.74 -12.90 -4.12
C ALA A 64 5.78 -11.71 -3.13
N VAL A 65 5.03 -10.66 -3.47
CA VAL A 65 4.71 -9.55 -2.57
C VAL A 65 3.30 -9.75 -2.03
N VAL A 66 3.18 -9.90 -0.71
CA VAL A 66 1.89 -10.09 -0.04
C VAL A 66 1.49 -8.81 0.67
N ILE A 67 0.45 -8.16 0.15
CA ILE A 67 -0.16 -6.98 0.78
C ILE A 67 -1.04 -7.46 1.93
N VAL A 68 -0.71 -6.99 3.14
CA VAL A 68 -1.41 -7.37 4.38
C VAL A 68 -2.56 -6.42 4.66
N ARG A 69 -2.33 -5.11 4.49
CA ARG A 69 -3.36 -4.07 4.66
C ARG A 69 -2.96 -2.77 3.97
N ILE A 70 -3.95 -1.98 3.62
CA ILE A 70 -3.80 -0.59 3.17
C ILE A 70 -4.59 0.27 4.14
N PHE A 71 -4.01 1.37 4.62
CA PHE A 71 -4.65 2.23 5.62
C PHE A 71 -4.25 3.70 5.43
N HIS A 72 -5.09 4.62 5.89
CA HIS A 72 -4.76 6.04 5.88
C HIS A 72 -3.66 6.36 6.90
N THR A 73 -2.66 7.17 6.52
CA THR A 73 -1.61 7.63 7.44
C THR A 73 -2.11 8.65 8.47
N ARG A 74 -3.36 9.11 8.31
CA ARG A 74 -4.02 10.09 9.20
C ARG A 74 -5.08 9.49 10.12
N GLU A 75 -5.51 8.26 9.86
CA GLU A 75 -6.37 7.57 10.81
C GLU A 75 -5.48 6.99 11.91
N ASP A 76 -5.83 7.35 13.14
CA ASP A 76 -5.07 7.08 14.36
C ASP A 76 -4.77 5.56 14.50
N ARG A 77 -3.59 5.27 15.03
CA ARG A 77 -2.90 3.97 14.94
C ARG A 77 -3.50 2.90 15.85
#